data_AF-A0A934Y770-F1
#
_entry.id   AF-A0A934Y770-F1
#
_cell.length_a   1.000
_cell.length_b   1.000
_cell.length_c   1.000
_cell.angle_alpha   90.00
_cell.angle_beta   90.00
_cell.angle_gamma   90.00
#
_symmetry.space_group_name_H-M   'P 1'
#
loop_
_entity.id
_entity.type
_entity.pdbx_description
1 polymer ?
#
loop_
_entity_poly.entity_id
_entity_poly.type
_entity_poly.pdbx_seq_one_letter_code
_entity_poly.pdbx_strand_id
1 'polypeptide(L)'
;MKVSYHFALILLFTTNYLFSQEIQNSSSNAITDTLTEVIITAYPGKLSAFTSPSSVALLDSSIMKYRLQSELLPVVNSIPGVRMEERSPGSYRFSIRGSLLRSPFGVRNVKVYLEEYPLTDAGGNTYLNMLDFNDQTSLEIIKGPDGSLFGANTVGVIHILPSGANTDTPSEIKLSTGSYGLFTEQLSGSERFGPHLRSIQQSFQRSDGYRDNSAMRRATIRLSDRWQYSEKGTLKLFLFAANMHYETPGGLNQMQLEFNPRSARYATPTLPGSEAQKAGVYLKSIFMGANHRYEFNSRLSHKISIFGSRVDFKIHLLPIMKSVEKIHTDCVRV
;
A
#
# COMPACT_ATOMS: atom_id res chain seq x y z
N MET A 1 33.64 25.45 37.59
CA MET A 1 32.19 25.47 37.29
C MET A 1 31.82 24.14 36.65
N LYS A 2 31.20 23.21 37.38
CA LYS A 2 30.67 21.94 36.86
C LYS A 2 29.16 21.99 36.99
N VAL A 3 28.45 21.97 35.86
CA VAL A 3 26.99 21.95 35.79
C VAL A 3 26.57 20.47 35.83
N SER A 4 25.75 20.12 36.81
CA SER A 4 25.23 18.76 37.02
C SER A 4 23.77 18.73 36.59
N TYR A 5 23.45 17.95 35.56
CA TYR A 5 22.07 17.73 35.13
C TYR A 5 21.44 16.62 35.99
N HIS A 6 20.36 16.93 36.70
CA HIS A 6 19.56 15.95 37.43
C HIS A 6 18.46 15.41 36.49
N PHE A 7 18.48 14.11 36.22
CA PHE A 7 17.44 13.41 35.48
C PHE A 7 16.38 12.95 36.49
N ALA A 8 15.19 13.57 36.47
CA ALA A 8 14.09 13.21 37.34
C ALA A 8 13.32 12.00 36.73
N LEU A 9 13.42 10.85 37.39
CA LEU A 9 12.68 9.64 37.04
C LEU A 9 11.25 9.74 37.60
N ILE A 10 10.26 9.98 36.74
CA ILE A 10 8.84 9.97 37.13
C ILE A 10 8.35 8.51 37.08
N LEU A 11 8.06 7.96 38.25
CA LEU A 11 7.49 6.62 38.44
C LEU A 11 5.96 6.70 38.28
N LEU A 12 5.44 6.23 37.14
CA LEU A 12 4.01 6.06 36.90
C LEU A 12 3.52 4.77 37.56
N PHE A 13 2.78 4.90 38.66
CA PHE A 13 2.04 3.80 39.28
C PHE A 13 0.87 3.40 38.35
N THR A 14 0.95 2.22 37.72
CA THR A 14 -0.18 1.60 37.03
C THR A 14 -0.91 0.67 37.99
N THR A 15 -2.19 0.96 38.24
CA THR A 15 -3.11 0.06 38.93
C THR A 15 -3.43 -1.12 38.03
N ASN A 16 -2.90 -2.31 38.35
CA ASN A 16 -3.23 -3.55 37.66
C ASN A 16 -4.62 -4.02 38.14
N TYR A 17 -5.63 -3.94 37.28
CA TYR A 17 -6.86 -4.71 37.44
C TYR A 17 -6.61 -6.12 36.87
N LEU A 18 -6.48 -7.10 37.75
CA LEU A 18 -6.45 -8.52 37.40
C LEU A 18 -7.88 -8.98 37.05
N PHE A 19 -8.15 -9.22 35.78
CA PHE A 19 -9.32 -9.97 35.35
C PHE A 19 -9.02 -11.47 35.47
N SER A 20 -9.78 -12.16 36.31
CA SER A 20 -9.80 -13.63 36.36
C SER A 20 -10.45 -14.16 35.08
N GLN A 21 -9.78 -15.06 34.36
CA GLN A 21 -10.39 -15.78 33.25
C GLN A 21 -11.27 -16.89 33.80
N GLU A 22 -12.53 -16.91 33.39
CA GLU A 22 -13.45 -18.00 33.64
C GLU A 22 -13.16 -19.12 32.62
N ILE A 23 -12.96 -20.35 33.10
CA ILE A 23 -12.70 -21.50 32.24
C ILE A 23 -14.01 -21.87 31.53
N GLN A 24 -14.13 -21.54 30.24
CA GLN A 24 -15.18 -22.09 29.40
C GLN A 24 -14.86 -23.55 29.09
N ASN A 25 -15.66 -24.46 29.63
CA ASN A 25 -15.71 -25.85 29.20
C ASN A 25 -16.26 -25.93 27.77
N SER A 26 -15.37 -25.93 26.78
CA SER A 26 -15.73 -26.21 25.39
C SER A 26 -16.07 -27.70 25.24
N SER A 27 -17.36 -28.02 25.26
CA SER A 27 -17.87 -29.29 24.79
C SER A 27 -17.53 -29.44 23.30
N SER A 28 -16.82 -30.51 22.95
CA SER A 28 -16.45 -30.84 21.58
C SER A 28 -17.68 -31.29 20.78
N ASN A 29 -18.52 -30.34 20.38
CA ASN A 29 -19.42 -30.57 19.26
C ASN A 29 -18.57 -30.43 17.99
N ALA A 30 -18.50 -31.49 17.19
CA ALA A 30 -17.81 -31.48 15.90
C ALA A 30 -18.43 -30.38 15.02
N ILE A 31 -17.77 -29.23 14.97
CA ILE A 31 -18.12 -28.11 14.10
C ILE A 31 -17.90 -28.62 12.68
N THR A 32 -18.98 -28.76 11.92
CA THR A 32 -18.89 -28.80 10.46
C THR A 32 -18.42 -27.41 10.06
N ASP A 33 -17.10 -27.23 9.99
CA ASP A 33 -16.47 -25.95 9.70
C ASP A 33 -16.72 -25.64 8.22
N THR A 34 -17.87 -25.05 7.94
CA THR A 34 -18.21 -24.60 6.60
C THR A 34 -17.28 -23.45 6.30
N LEU A 35 -16.34 -23.66 5.37
CA LEU A 35 -15.43 -22.63 4.88
C LEU A 35 -16.20 -21.33 4.61
N THR A 36 -15.77 -20.25 5.24
CA THR A 36 -16.39 -18.93 5.06
C THR A 36 -16.26 -18.51 3.60
N GLU A 37 -17.37 -18.10 3.00
CA GLU A 37 -17.42 -17.69 1.60
C GLU A 37 -16.52 -16.47 1.35
N VAL A 38 -15.70 -16.58 0.32
CA VAL A 38 -14.83 -15.49 -0.12
C VAL A 38 -15.63 -14.53 -1.00
N ILE A 39 -15.97 -13.36 -0.45
CA ILE A 39 -16.67 -12.30 -1.17
C ILE A 39 -15.66 -11.36 -1.83
N ILE A 40 -15.78 -11.19 -3.14
CA ILE A 40 -15.02 -10.23 -3.93
C ILE A 40 -15.77 -8.90 -3.91
N THR A 41 -15.08 -7.86 -3.49
CA THR A 41 -15.61 -6.49 -3.39
C THR A 41 -15.26 -5.62 -4.58
N ALA A 42 -14.27 -6.02 -5.39
CA ALA A 42 -13.87 -5.33 -6.60
C ALA A 42 -14.97 -5.31 -7.69
N TYR A 43 -15.85 -6.32 -7.77
CA TYR A 43 -16.93 -6.34 -8.76
C TYR A 43 -18.09 -5.37 -8.42
N PRO A 44 -18.76 -4.79 -9.43
CA PRO A 44 -20.03 -4.08 -9.24
C PRO A 44 -21.11 -5.08 -8.81
N GLY A 45 -21.26 -5.26 -7.49
CA GLY A 45 -22.04 -6.33 -6.89
C GLY A 45 -21.10 -7.29 -6.18
N LYS A 46 -21.26 -7.44 -4.86
CA LYS A 46 -20.48 -8.39 -4.06
C LYS A 46 -20.70 -9.80 -4.65
N LEU A 47 -19.68 -10.37 -5.28
CA LEU A 47 -19.75 -11.69 -5.92
C LEU A 47 -18.87 -12.67 -5.18
N SER A 48 -19.31 -13.92 -5.06
CA SER A 48 -18.49 -15.00 -4.55
C SER A 48 -17.31 -15.24 -5.49
N ALA A 49 -16.14 -15.56 -4.96
CA ALA A 49 -15.00 -16.00 -5.77
C ALA A 49 -15.32 -17.29 -6.56
N PHE A 50 -16.26 -18.11 -6.08
CA PHE A 50 -16.65 -19.35 -6.76
C PHE A 50 -17.69 -19.15 -7.87
N THR A 51 -18.45 -18.05 -7.84
CA THR A 51 -19.47 -17.75 -8.85
C THR A 51 -19.04 -16.65 -9.83
N SER A 52 -17.91 -15.99 -9.57
CA SER A 52 -17.33 -15.03 -10.49
C SER A 52 -16.87 -15.75 -11.78
N PRO A 53 -17.22 -15.23 -12.97
CA PRO A 53 -16.70 -15.77 -14.23
C PRO A 53 -15.20 -15.48 -14.44
N SER A 54 -14.58 -14.78 -13.49
CA SER A 54 -13.28 -14.13 -13.65
C SER A 54 -12.20 -14.78 -12.81
N SER A 55 -10.96 -14.77 -13.29
CA SER A 55 -9.83 -15.36 -12.57
C SER A 55 -9.40 -14.43 -11.44
N VAL A 56 -9.91 -14.68 -10.23
CA VAL A 56 -9.67 -13.83 -9.06
C VAL A 56 -8.74 -14.54 -8.08
N ALA A 57 -7.85 -13.79 -7.44
CA ALA A 57 -7.07 -14.23 -6.29
C ALA A 57 -7.35 -13.29 -5.11
N LEU A 58 -7.57 -13.86 -3.92
CA LEU A 58 -7.72 -13.10 -2.69
C LEU A 58 -6.54 -13.42 -1.77
N LEU A 59 -5.90 -12.36 -1.25
CA LEU A 59 -5.09 -12.43 -0.04
C LEU A 59 -5.91 -11.78 1.07
N ASP A 60 -6.34 -12.56 2.05
CA ASP A 60 -7.04 -12.04 3.22
C ASP A 60 -6.08 -11.74 4.37
N SER A 61 -6.64 -11.21 5.45
CA SER A 61 -5.86 -10.84 6.63
C SER A 61 -5.18 -12.03 7.30
N SER A 62 -5.69 -13.26 7.15
CA SER A 62 -5.05 -14.45 7.72
C SER A 62 -3.74 -14.73 6.98
N ILE A 63 -3.77 -14.71 5.65
CA ILE A 63 -2.57 -14.91 4.81
C ILE A 63 -1.57 -13.76 5.01
N MET A 64 -2.07 -12.53 5.13
CA MET A 64 -1.22 -11.35 5.32
C MET A 64 -0.58 -11.29 6.72
N LYS A 65 -1.22 -11.83 7.77
CA LYS A 65 -0.68 -11.83 9.14
C LYS A 65 0.50 -12.81 9.34
N TYR A 66 0.52 -13.94 8.62
CA TYR A 66 1.56 -14.97 8.75
C TYR A 66 2.82 -14.73 7.90
N ARG A 67 2.94 -13.55 7.29
CA ARG A 67 4.08 -13.14 6.47
C ARG A 67 4.61 -11.82 7.03
N LEU A 68 5.93 -11.62 6.99
CA LEU A 68 6.58 -10.41 7.49
C LEU A 68 5.86 -9.20 6.91
N GLN A 69 5.14 -8.46 7.77
CA GLN A 69 4.16 -7.45 7.36
C GLN A 69 4.79 -6.35 6.48
N SER A 70 6.10 -6.17 6.59
CA SER A 70 6.90 -5.18 5.87
C SER A 70 7.14 -5.48 4.38
N GLU A 71 6.86 -6.71 3.92
CA GLU A 71 7.16 -7.13 2.54
C GLU A 71 5.95 -7.81 1.87
N LEU A 72 5.26 -7.06 0.99
CA LEU A 72 4.15 -7.59 0.20
C LEU A 72 4.60 -8.59 -0.88
N LEU A 73 5.84 -8.45 -1.35
CA LEU A 73 6.41 -9.18 -2.47
C LEU A 73 6.30 -10.72 -2.37
N PRO A 74 6.73 -11.38 -1.28
CA PRO A 74 6.61 -12.84 -1.15
C PRO A 74 5.16 -13.32 -1.14
N VAL A 75 4.24 -12.52 -0.56
CA VAL A 75 2.82 -12.88 -0.47
C VAL A 75 2.14 -12.78 -1.83
N VAL A 76 2.42 -11.71 -2.58
CA VAL A 76 1.89 -11.57 -3.94
C VAL A 76 2.45 -12.62 -4.89
N ASN A 77 3.73 -12.99 -4.73
CA ASN A 77 4.39 -13.98 -5.58
C ASN A 77 3.93 -15.43 -5.32
N SER A 78 3.11 -15.70 -4.30
CA SER A 78 2.45 -17.00 -4.16
C SER A 78 1.25 -17.15 -5.10
N ILE A 79 0.80 -16.08 -5.75
CA ILE A 79 -0.36 -16.10 -6.64
C ILE A 79 0.07 -16.47 -8.07
N PRO A 80 -0.48 -17.55 -8.66
CA PRO A 80 -0.15 -17.92 -10.04
C PRO A 80 -0.52 -16.83 -11.05
N GLY A 81 0.43 -16.53 -11.94
CA GLY A 81 0.29 -15.54 -13.00
C GLY A 81 0.44 -14.09 -12.55
N VAL A 82 0.83 -13.85 -11.30
CA VAL A 82 1.19 -12.54 -10.77
C VAL A 82 2.67 -12.53 -10.42
N ARG A 83 3.34 -11.39 -10.64
CA ARG A 83 4.74 -11.20 -10.27
C ARG A 83 4.98 -9.80 -9.77
N MET A 84 5.49 -9.69 -8.56
CA MET A 84 5.98 -8.46 -7.96
C MET A 84 7.50 -8.53 -7.83
N GLU A 85 8.18 -7.46 -8.21
CA GLU A 85 9.63 -7.33 -8.07
C GLU A 85 9.94 -6.03 -7.31
N GLU A 86 10.99 -6.05 -6.50
CA GLU A 86 11.54 -4.89 -5.84
C GLU A 86 12.99 -4.72 -6.28
N ARG A 87 13.31 -3.58 -6.92
CA ARG A 87 14.66 -3.32 -7.46
C ARG A 87 15.60 -2.71 -6.40
N SER A 88 15.01 -1.97 -5.47
CA SER A 88 15.60 -1.36 -4.28
C SER A 88 14.45 -1.04 -3.32
N PRO A 89 14.70 -0.82 -2.02
CA PRO A 89 13.65 -0.49 -1.06
C PRO A 89 12.68 0.59 -1.59
N GLY A 90 11.41 0.24 -1.74
CA GLY A 90 10.36 1.14 -2.24
C GLY A 90 10.27 1.28 -3.77
N SER A 91 11.09 0.56 -4.56
CA SER A 91 11.07 0.57 -6.02
C SER A 91 10.40 -0.68 -6.58
N TYR A 92 9.07 -0.69 -6.60
CA TYR A 92 8.27 -1.84 -7.01
C TYR A 92 7.97 -1.91 -8.51
N ARG A 93 7.88 -3.15 -9.00
CA ARG A 93 7.30 -3.53 -10.29
C ARG A 93 6.22 -4.57 -10.04
N PHE A 94 5.15 -4.53 -10.83
CA PHE A 94 4.04 -5.46 -10.69
C PHE A 94 3.55 -5.89 -12.07
N SER A 95 3.31 -7.19 -12.22
CA SER A 95 2.90 -7.83 -13.47
C SER A 95 1.74 -8.78 -13.22
N ILE A 96 0.75 -8.75 -14.11
CA ILE A 96 -0.28 -9.78 -14.22
C ILE A 96 -0.16 -10.34 -15.63
N ARG A 97 0.10 -11.65 -15.75
CA ARG A 97 0.20 -12.37 -17.04
C ARG A 97 1.08 -11.66 -18.08
N GLY A 98 2.20 -11.08 -17.65
CA GLY A 98 3.20 -10.45 -18.54
C GLY A 98 3.00 -8.95 -18.82
N SER A 99 2.07 -8.27 -18.12
CA SER A 99 1.77 -6.84 -18.32
C SER A 99 2.98 -5.88 -18.15
N LEU A 100 4.03 -6.34 -17.47
CA LEU A 100 5.25 -5.58 -17.17
C LEU A 100 6.20 -5.38 -18.36
N LEU A 101 6.04 -6.10 -19.47
CA LEU A 101 6.94 -6.04 -20.63
C LEU A 101 7.09 -4.63 -21.23
N ARG A 102 6.07 -3.77 -21.08
CA ARG A 102 6.07 -2.38 -21.58
C ARG A 102 6.34 -1.32 -20.50
N SER A 103 6.70 -1.73 -19.28
CA SER A 103 6.91 -0.80 -18.15
C SER A 103 8.10 -1.19 -17.27
N PRO A 104 9.33 -0.76 -17.62
CA PRO A 104 10.53 -1.12 -16.86
C PRO A 104 10.63 -0.44 -15.49
N PHE A 105 10.12 0.80 -15.34
CA PHE A 105 10.42 1.64 -14.17
C PHE A 105 9.22 1.97 -13.26
N GLY A 106 7.99 1.56 -13.62
CA GLY A 106 6.80 1.78 -12.81
C GLY A 106 5.72 0.73 -13.03
N VAL A 107 4.64 0.81 -12.27
CA VAL A 107 3.49 -0.10 -12.41
C VAL A 107 2.51 0.50 -13.41
N ARG A 108 2.37 -0.15 -14.57
CA ARG A 108 1.46 0.23 -15.65
C ARG A 108 0.72 -1.00 -16.16
N ASN A 109 -0.35 -0.78 -16.93
CA ASN A 109 -1.22 -1.83 -17.49
C ASN A 109 -1.97 -2.69 -16.45
N VAL A 110 -2.02 -2.22 -15.20
CA VAL A 110 -2.78 -2.80 -14.09
C VAL A 110 -3.45 -1.65 -13.38
N LYS A 111 -4.76 -1.73 -13.18
CA LYS A 111 -5.54 -0.73 -12.45
C LYS A 111 -5.51 -1.06 -10.96
N VAL A 112 -5.21 -0.09 -10.12
CA VAL A 112 -5.12 -0.29 -8.67
C VAL A 112 -6.13 0.62 -8.00
N TYR A 113 -6.93 0.02 -7.13
CA TYR A 113 -7.92 0.70 -6.30
C TYR A 113 -7.51 0.58 -4.84
N LEU A 114 -7.59 1.69 -4.12
CA LEU A 114 -7.53 1.71 -2.68
C LEU A 114 -8.93 2.03 -2.19
N GLU A 115 -9.57 1.04 -1.58
CA GLU A 115 -11.01 1.02 -1.39
C GLU A 115 -11.73 1.29 -2.72
N GLU A 116 -12.64 2.25 -2.75
CA GLU A 116 -13.49 2.57 -3.88
C GLU A 116 -12.85 3.55 -4.88
N TYR A 117 -11.58 3.88 -4.69
CA TYR A 117 -10.92 4.97 -5.38
C TYR A 117 -9.71 4.49 -6.19
N PRO A 118 -9.62 4.83 -7.48
CA PRO A 118 -8.50 4.40 -8.31
C PRO A 118 -7.23 5.18 -7.94
N LEU A 119 -6.21 4.47 -7.48
CA LEU A 119 -4.86 5.01 -7.30
C LEU A 119 -4.10 5.15 -8.61
N THR A 120 -4.49 4.40 -9.64
CA THR A 120 -3.90 4.54 -10.98
C THR A 120 -4.37 5.84 -11.63
N ASP A 121 -3.41 6.69 -11.98
CA ASP A 121 -3.65 7.98 -12.62
C ASP A 121 -4.23 7.84 -14.04
N ALA A 122 -4.61 8.98 -14.64
CA ALA A 122 -5.15 9.02 -16.00
C ALA A 122 -4.13 8.60 -17.07
N GLY A 123 -2.83 8.70 -16.78
CA GLY A 123 -1.73 8.24 -17.64
C GLY A 123 -1.45 6.73 -17.54
N GLY A 124 -2.18 6.02 -16.68
CA GLY A 124 -2.04 4.59 -16.44
C GLY A 124 -0.87 4.21 -15.53
N ASN A 125 -0.31 5.16 -14.77
CA ASN A 125 0.74 4.88 -13.79
C ASN A 125 0.13 4.66 -12.40
N THR A 126 0.70 3.70 -11.67
CA THR A 126 0.42 3.51 -10.25
C THR A 126 1.69 3.64 -9.44
N TYR A 127 1.65 4.50 -8.43
CA TYR A 127 2.75 4.73 -7.50
C TYR A 127 2.61 3.82 -6.27
N LEU A 128 2.70 2.49 -6.46
CA LEU A 128 2.55 1.51 -5.36
C LEU A 128 3.51 1.74 -4.20
N ASN A 129 4.63 2.40 -4.47
CA ASN A 129 5.63 2.78 -3.49
C ASN A 129 5.09 3.69 -2.38
N MET A 130 4.03 4.46 -2.64
CA MET A 130 3.40 5.31 -1.63
C MET A 130 2.63 4.53 -0.57
N LEU A 131 2.24 3.29 -0.86
CA LEU A 131 1.43 2.47 0.05
C LEU A 131 2.28 1.74 1.06
N ASP A 132 1.81 1.78 2.30
CA ASP A 132 2.25 0.85 3.33
C ASP A 132 1.35 -0.40 3.31
N PHE A 133 1.97 -1.57 3.14
CA PHE A 133 1.24 -2.83 3.06
C PHE A 133 1.01 -3.50 4.42
N ASN A 134 1.57 -2.96 5.51
CA ASN A 134 1.38 -3.47 6.87
C ASN A 134 -0.07 -3.30 7.41
N ASP A 135 -0.88 -2.44 6.78
CA ASP A 135 -2.26 -2.11 7.21
C ASP A 135 -3.35 -2.67 6.28
N GLN A 136 -2.98 -3.53 5.33
CA GLN A 136 -3.99 -4.04 4.39
C GLN A 136 -4.69 -5.24 5.00
N THR A 137 -6.02 -5.18 5.03
CA THR A 137 -6.87 -6.29 5.48
C THR A 137 -7.04 -7.31 4.36
N SER A 138 -7.15 -6.85 3.12
CA SER A 138 -7.16 -7.75 1.98
C SER A 138 -6.64 -7.12 0.69
N LEU A 139 -6.15 -8.00 -0.17
CA LEU A 139 -5.76 -7.72 -1.55
C LEU A 139 -6.53 -8.65 -2.48
N GLU A 140 -7.40 -8.07 -3.30
CA GLU A 140 -8.09 -8.78 -4.36
C GLU A 140 -7.41 -8.50 -5.70
N ILE A 141 -7.09 -9.56 -6.46
CA ILE A 141 -6.46 -9.45 -7.76
C ILE A 141 -7.34 -10.11 -8.81
N ILE A 142 -7.92 -9.30 -9.70
CA ILE A 142 -8.64 -9.77 -10.89
C ILE A 142 -7.63 -9.90 -12.03
N LYS A 143 -7.55 -11.08 -12.64
CA LYS A 143 -6.55 -11.40 -13.66
C LYS A 143 -7.20 -11.61 -15.03
N GLY A 144 -6.68 -10.95 -16.05
CA GLY A 144 -7.06 -11.18 -17.45
C GLY A 144 -8.01 -10.12 -18.02
N PRO A 145 -8.76 -10.45 -19.08
CA PRO A 145 -9.50 -9.47 -19.88
C PRO A 145 -10.59 -8.73 -19.10
N ASP A 146 -11.08 -9.30 -18.00
CA ASP A 146 -12.09 -8.67 -17.14
C ASP A 146 -11.60 -7.38 -16.46
N GLY A 147 -10.28 -7.15 -16.45
CA GLY A 147 -9.73 -5.86 -16.07
C GLY A 147 -10.29 -4.71 -16.93
N SER A 148 -10.68 -4.97 -18.18
CA SER A 148 -11.26 -3.95 -19.09
C SER A 148 -12.52 -3.27 -18.53
N LEU A 149 -13.25 -3.92 -17.63
CA LEU A 149 -14.39 -3.33 -16.92
C LEU A 149 -14.00 -2.13 -16.04
N PHE A 150 -12.72 -2.02 -15.68
CA PHE A 150 -12.17 -1.00 -14.78
C PHE A 150 -11.39 0.11 -15.52
N GLY A 151 -11.45 0.11 -16.85
CA GLY A 151 -10.91 1.18 -17.70
C GLY A 151 -9.97 0.68 -18.79
N ALA A 152 -9.52 1.63 -19.61
CA ALA A 152 -8.66 1.35 -20.74
C ALA A 152 -7.27 0.85 -20.31
N ASN A 153 -6.62 0.11 -21.21
CA ASN A 153 -5.21 -0.31 -21.11
C ASN A 153 -4.87 -1.15 -19.87
N THR A 154 -5.80 -1.91 -19.32
CA THR A 154 -5.53 -2.76 -18.15
C THR A 154 -5.75 -4.25 -18.43
N VAL A 155 -4.80 -5.06 -17.96
CA VAL A 155 -4.81 -6.54 -18.10
C VAL A 155 -5.23 -7.22 -16.78
N GLY A 156 -5.55 -6.41 -15.77
CA GLY A 156 -6.03 -6.88 -14.48
C GLY A 156 -6.22 -5.73 -13.49
N VAL A 157 -6.74 -6.06 -12.31
CA VAL A 157 -7.06 -5.09 -11.26
C VAL A 157 -6.52 -5.57 -9.95
N ILE A 158 -5.98 -4.64 -9.16
CA ILE A 158 -5.65 -4.84 -7.76
C ILE A 158 -6.62 -3.98 -6.96
N HIS A 159 -7.38 -4.57 -6.07
CA HIS A 159 -8.25 -3.87 -5.15
C HIS A 159 -7.73 -4.09 -3.73
N ILE A 160 -7.39 -2.99 -3.08
CA ILE A 160 -6.72 -2.95 -1.78
C ILE A 160 -7.73 -2.47 -0.75
N LEU A 161 -7.99 -3.27 0.27
CA LEU A 161 -8.85 -2.90 1.39
C LEU A 161 -8.01 -2.77 2.68
N PRO A 162 -7.84 -1.54 3.20
CA PRO A 162 -7.11 -1.31 4.43
C PRO A 162 -7.94 -1.65 5.67
N SER A 163 -7.25 -1.86 6.80
CA SER A 163 -7.88 -2.04 8.10
C SER A 163 -8.69 -0.81 8.50
N GLY A 164 -9.84 -1.02 9.13
CA GLY A 164 -10.73 0.07 9.54
C GLY A 164 -11.48 0.75 8.39
N ALA A 165 -11.42 0.22 7.15
CA ALA A 165 -12.14 0.80 6.01
C ALA A 165 -13.66 0.65 6.14
N ASN A 166 -14.14 -0.49 6.66
CA ASN A 166 -15.56 -0.82 6.72
C ASN A 166 -16.02 -1.39 8.07
N THR A 167 -15.08 -1.86 8.89
CA THR A 167 -15.34 -2.52 10.18
C THR A 167 -14.62 -1.81 11.31
N ASP A 168 -15.16 -1.94 12.51
CA ASP A 168 -14.49 -1.43 13.71
C ASP A 168 -13.20 -2.23 13.94
N THR A 169 -12.07 -1.53 13.98
CA THR A 169 -10.74 -2.02 14.30
C THR A 169 -10.26 -1.39 15.61
N PRO A 170 -9.73 -2.20 16.55
CA PRO A 170 -9.16 -1.68 17.78
C PRO A 170 -7.98 -0.76 17.49
N SER A 171 -7.66 0.10 18.44
CA SER A 171 -6.44 0.91 18.37
C SER A 171 -5.23 -0.01 18.52
N GLU A 172 -4.31 0.03 17.56
CA GLU A 172 -3.12 -0.80 17.50
C GLU A 172 -1.88 0.06 17.26
N ILE A 173 -0.80 -0.29 17.97
CA ILE A 173 0.53 0.28 17.77
C ILE A 173 1.44 -0.88 17.38
N LYS A 174 2.07 -0.80 16.20
CA LYS A 174 3.08 -1.75 15.75
C LYS A 174 4.42 -1.07 15.59
N LEU A 175 5.43 -1.62 16.24
CA LEU A 175 6.81 -1.22 16.09
C LEU A 175 7.60 -2.43 15.59
N SER A 176 8.42 -2.23 14.56
CA SER A 176 9.33 -3.28 14.10
C SER A 176 10.72 -2.70 13.82
N THR A 177 11.72 -3.54 14.03
CA THR A 177 13.11 -3.24 13.68
C THR A 177 13.67 -4.43 12.93
N GLY A 178 14.66 -4.20 12.06
CA GLY A 178 15.28 -5.28 11.30
C GLY A 178 16.65 -4.91 10.76
N SER A 179 17.19 -5.80 9.94
CA SER A 179 18.48 -5.60 9.27
C SER A 179 18.49 -4.31 8.45
N TYR A 180 19.70 -3.79 8.21
CA TYR A 180 19.92 -2.61 7.38
C TYR A 180 19.21 -1.35 7.90
N GLY A 181 19.19 -1.17 9.22
CA GLY A 181 18.59 -0.01 9.85
C GLY A 181 17.08 0.09 9.62
N LEU A 182 16.40 -1.03 9.35
CA LEU A 182 14.94 -1.06 9.19
C LEU A 182 14.29 -0.67 10.51
N PHE A 183 13.45 0.35 10.47
CA PHE A 183 12.53 0.74 11.54
C PHE A 183 11.17 1.03 10.95
N THR A 184 10.12 0.44 11.50
CA THR A 184 8.74 0.74 11.15
C THR A 184 7.93 1.09 12.39
N GLU A 185 7.06 2.06 12.25
CA GLU A 185 6.06 2.46 13.22
C GLU A 185 4.71 2.53 12.50
N GLN A 186 3.67 2.01 13.14
CA GLN A 186 2.31 2.11 12.66
C GLN A 186 1.37 2.35 13.82
N LEU A 187 0.47 3.30 13.62
CA LEU A 187 -0.64 3.61 14.51
C LEU A 187 -1.92 3.45 13.70
N SER A 188 -2.84 2.62 14.13
CA SER A 188 -4.14 2.47 13.47
C SER A 188 -5.25 2.35 14.50
N GLY A 189 -6.45 2.73 14.10
CA GLY A 189 -7.63 2.58 14.95
C GLY A 189 -8.87 3.13 14.26
N SER A 190 -10.02 2.66 14.72
CA SER A 190 -11.30 3.22 14.30
C SER A 190 -12.24 3.38 15.48
N GLU A 191 -13.14 4.33 15.37
CA GLU A 191 -14.14 4.60 16.39
C GLU A 191 -15.50 4.81 15.74
N ARG A 192 -16.53 4.22 16.36
CA ARG A 192 -17.92 4.45 16.02
C ARG A 192 -18.49 5.55 16.89
N PHE A 193 -18.87 6.66 16.26
CA PHE A 193 -19.49 7.80 16.93
C PHE A 193 -20.85 8.08 16.30
N GLY A 194 -21.92 7.56 16.92
CA GLY A 194 -23.28 7.62 16.38
C GLY A 194 -23.35 6.97 14.98
N PRO A 195 -23.82 7.69 13.94
CA PRO A 195 -23.89 7.17 12.57
C PRO A 195 -22.53 7.17 11.84
N HIS A 196 -21.45 7.62 12.48
CA HIS A 196 -20.12 7.68 11.87
C HIS A 196 -19.28 6.47 12.27
N LEU A 197 -18.55 5.93 11.30
CA LEU A 197 -17.37 5.10 11.53
C LEU A 197 -16.16 5.85 10.99
N ARG A 198 -15.30 6.31 11.90
CA ARG A 198 -14.07 7.03 11.57
C ARG A 198 -12.89 6.10 11.74
N SER A 199 -11.95 6.13 10.81
CA SER A 199 -10.67 5.44 10.97
C SER A 199 -9.50 6.35 10.65
N ILE A 200 -8.45 6.19 11.44
CA ILE A 200 -7.16 6.84 11.27
C ILE A 200 -6.10 5.76 11.18
N GLN A 201 -5.16 5.99 10.28
CA GLN A 201 -3.96 5.19 10.18
C GLN A 201 -2.80 6.12 9.86
N GLN A 202 -1.73 5.99 10.61
CA GLN A 202 -0.45 6.61 10.33
C GLN A 202 0.60 5.51 10.24
N SER A 203 1.56 5.70 9.34
CA SER A 203 2.73 4.84 9.32
C SER A 203 4.00 5.59 8.98
N PHE A 204 5.09 5.10 9.53
CA PHE A 204 6.43 5.57 9.28
C PHE A 204 7.36 4.38 9.05
N GLN A 205 8.18 4.46 8.01
CA GLN A 205 9.19 3.46 7.69
C GLN A 205 10.49 4.14 7.32
N ARG A 206 11.59 3.60 7.83
CA ARG A 206 12.96 3.92 7.46
C ARG A 206 13.74 2.63 7.23
N SER A 207 14.63 2.63 6.25
CA SER A 207 15.66 1.61 6.06
C SER A 207 16.90 2.28 5.49
N ASP A 208 18.09 1.90 5.95
CA ASP A 208 19.35 2.36 5.36
C ASP A 208 19.71 1.55 4.11
N GLY A 209 19.07 0.39 3.90
CA GLY A 209 19.17 -0.44 2.70
C GLY A 209 20.39 -1.38 2.69
N TYR A 210 20.33 -2.45 1.88
CA TYR A 210 21.42 -3.44 1.78
C TYR A 210 22.63 -2.92 0.99
N ARG A 211 22.38 -2.08 -0.02
CA ARG A 211 23.38 -1.55 -0.95
C ARG A 211 23.68 -0.08 -0.65
N ASP A 212 24.84 0.38 -1.08
CA ASP A 212 25.15 1.81 -1.07
C ASP A 212 24.11 2.56 -1.95
N ASN A 213 23.69 3.75 -1.50
CA ASN A 213 22.64 4.54 -2.15
C ASN A 213 21.32 3.75 -2.34
N SER A 214 20.86 3.06 -1.29
CA SER A 214 19.58 2.32 -1.28
C SER A 214 18.70 2.62 -0.06
N ALA A 215 18.98 3.72 0.66
CA ALA A 215 18.17 4.12 1.81
C ALA A 215 16.75 4.52 1.38
N MET A 216 15.78 4.29 2.27
CA MET A 216 14.37 4.64 2.05
C MET A 216 13.75 5.20 3.31
N ARG A 217 12.88 6.20 3.12
CA ARG A 217 12.01 6.76 4.15
C ARG A 217 10.62 6.98 3.57
N ARG A 218 9.59 6.55 4.30
CA ARG A 218 8.19 6.73 3.93
C ARG A 218 7.37 7.11 5.15
N ALA A 219 6.51 8.11 4.99
CA ALA A 219 5.51 8.48 5.98
C ALA A 219 4.16 8.56 5.28
N THR A 220 3.15 7.92 5.85
CA THR A 220 1.78 7.95 5.32
C THR A 220 0.79 8.28 6.41
N ILE A 221 -0.31 8.91 6.02
CA ILE A 221 -1.51 9.06 6.84
C ILE A 221 -2.74 8.80 5.98
N ARG A 222 -3.68 8.04 6.54
CA ARG A 222 -4.98 7.75 5.94
C ARG A 222 -6.06 8.09 6.96
N LEU A 223 -7.05 8.82 6.51
CA LEU A 223 -8.24 9.18 7.26
C LEU A 223 -9.46 8.75 6.46
N SER A 224 -10.43 8.13 7.11
CA SER A 224 -11.73 7.89 6.51
C SER A 224 -12.86 8.16 7.49
N ASP A 225 -13.98 8.67 6.98
CA ASP A 225 -15.22 8.85 7.73
C ASP A 225 -16.37 8.27 6.91
N ARG A 226 -16.98 7.20 7.40
CA ARG A 226 -18.17 6.60 6.82
C ARG A 226 -19.38 7.03 7.64
N TRP A 227 -20.18 7.91 7.06
CA TRP A 227 -21.41 8.43 7.64
C TRP A 227 -22.64 7.70 7.08
N GLN A 228 -23.33 6.96 7.94
CA GLN A 228 -24.62 6.35 7.64
C GLN A 228 -25.76 7.32 8.01
N TYR A 229 -26.08 8.24 7.10
CA TYR A 229 -27.08 9.28 7.36
C TYR A 229 -28.53 8.76 7.33
N SER A 230 -28.76 7.55 6.80
CA SER A 230 -30.02 6.83 6.89
C SER A 230 -29.79 5.32 6.81
N GLU A 231 -30.80 4.50 7.06
CA GLU A 231 -30.71 3.04 6.92
C GLU A 231 -30.25 2.59 5.52
N LYS A 232 -30.59 3.38 4.49
CA LYS A 232 -30.32 3.09 3.08
C LYS A 232 -29.17 3.89 2.48
N GLY A 233 -28.68 4.91 3.18
CA GLY A 233 -27.77 5.93 2.64
C GLY A 233 -26.45 6.00 3.38
N THR A 234 -25.35 5.96 2.64
CA THR A 234 -24.00 6.11 3.18
C THR A 234 -23.19 7.11 2.37
N LEU A 235 -22.49 8.00 3.07
CA LEU A 235 -21.45 8.86 2.50
C LEU A 235 -20.11 8.48 3.13
N LYS A 236 -19.09 8.22 2.32
CA LYS A 236 -17.73 7.96 2.77
C LYS A 236 -16.81 9.06 2.28
N LEU A 237 -16.08 9.68 3.20
CA LEU A 237 -14.98 10.60 2.91
C LEU A 237 -13.66 9.88 3.14
N PHE A 238 -12.69 10.15 2.27
CA PHE A 238 -11.39 9.51 2.26
C PHE A 238 -10.30 10.54 2.02
N LEU A 239 -9.22 10.46 2.80
CA LEU A 239 -8.00 11.23 2.61
C LEU A 239 -6.80 10.31 2.83
N PHE A 240 -5.85 10.34 1.90
CA PHE A 240 -4.58 9.66 1.99
C PHE A 240 -3.47 10.62 1.61
N ALA A 241 -2.44 10.74 2.43
CA ALA A 241 -1.26 11.53 2.13
C ALA A 241 -0.01 10.69 2.35
N ALA A 242 0.95 10.84 1.45
CA ALA A 242 2.23 10.13 1.50
C ALA A 242 3.37 11.09 1.21
N ASN A 243 4.44 10.98 1.99
CA ASN A 243 5.72 11.63 1.73
C ASN A 243 6.81 10.57 1.81
N MET A 244 7.50 10.35 0.71
CA MET A 244 8.53 9.33 0.63
C MET A 244 9.73 9.74 -0.20
N HIS A 245 10.86 9.16 0.16
CA HIS A 245 12.13 9.26 -0.52
C HIS A 245 12.76 7.88 -0.53
N TYR A 246 13.27 7.45 -1.68
CA TYR A 246 14.14 6.28 -1.74
C TYR A 246 15.28 6.50 -2.72
N GLU A 247 16.43 5.95 -2.37
CA GLU A 247 17.63 6.00 -3.20
C GLU A 247 17.65 4.84 -4.19
N THR A 248 18.30 5.07 -5.34
CA THR A 248 18.34 4.14 -6.46
C THR A 248 19.78 3.69 -6.72
N PRO A 249 20.19 2.52 -6.21
CA PRO A 249 21.58 2.08 -6.30
C PRO A 249 21.99 1.75 -7.74
N GLY A 250 21.03 1.51 -8.64
CA GLY A 250 21.31 1.17 -10.04
C GLY A 250 21.79 -0.27 -10.25
N GLY A 251 21.97 -0.64 -11.52
CA GLY A 251 22.42 -1.99 -11.90
C GLY A 251 23.94 -2.15 -11.79
N LEU A 252 24.37 -3.37 -11.47
CA LEU A 252 25.76 -3.82 -11.59
C LEU A 252 25.87 -4.80 -12.75
N ASN A 253 27.01 -4.80 -13.44
CA ASN A 253 27.34 -5.93 -14.32
C ASN A 253 27.83 -7.13 -13.48
N GLN A 254 28.00 -8.28 -14.13
CA GLN A 254 28.36 -9.52 -13.43
C GLN A 254 29.67 -9.42 -12.64
N MET A 255 30.72 -8.84 -13.24
CA MET A 255 32.02 -8.67 -12.59
C MET A 255 31.93 -7.77 -11.35
N GLN A 256 31.17 -6.67 -11.43
CA GLN A 256 30.93 -5.76 -10.31
C GLN A 256 30.14 -6.44 -9.18
N LEU A 257 29.16 -7.28 -9.52
CA LEU A 257 28.37 -8.04 -8.55
C LEU A 257 29.24 -9.07 -7.81
N GLU A 258 30.11 -9.78 -8.53
CA GLU A 258 31.04 -10.77 -7.96
C GLU A 258 32.07 -10.12 -7.04
N PHE A 259 32.55 -8.91 -7.38
CA PHE A 259 33.52 -8.18 -6.57
C PHE A 259 32.90 -7.57 -5.30
N ASN A 260 31.80 -6.82 -5.44
CA ASN A 260 31.10 -6.22 -4.30
C ASN A 260 29.59 -6.07 -4.60
N PRO A 261 28.73 -7.00 -4.13
CA PRO A 261 27.29 -6.93 -4.38
C PRO A 261 26.60 -5.78 -3.66
N ARG A 262 27.25 -5.13 -2.67
CA ARG A 262 26.71 -3.97 -1.96
C ARG A 262 26.93 -2.66 -2.68
N SER A 263 27.86 -2.60 -3.63
CA SER A 263 28.18 -1.35 -4.33
C SER A 263 26.99 -0.78 -5.09
N ALA A 264 26.90 0.54 -5.18
CA ALA A 264 26.03 1.22 -6.13
C ALA A 264 26.63 1.18 -7.54
N ARG A 265 25.85 1.55 -8.56
CA ARG A 265 26.32 1.62 -9.95
C ARG A 265 27.51 2.57 -10.04
N TYR A 266 28.64 2.04 -10.48
CA TYR A 266 29.85 2.81 -10.77
C TYR A 266 29.64 3.84 -11.89
N ALA A 267 30.51 4.84 -11.93
CA ALA A 267 30.54 5.80 -13.02
C ALA A 267 30.89 5.12 -14.36
N THR A 268 30.32 5.64 -15.44
CA THR A 268 30.75 5.34 -16.81
C THR A 268 31.47 6.57 -17.37
N PRO A 269 32.13 6.48 -18.56
CA PRO A 269 32.75 7.64 -19.18
C PRO A 269 31.78 8.82 -19.42
N THR A 270 30.48 8.54 -19.53
CA THR A 270 29.45 9.54 -19.83
C THR A 270 28.55 9.88 -18.65
N LEU A 271 28.45 9.05 -17.60
CA LEU A 271 27.52 9.24 -16.49
C LEU A 271 28.18 8.99 -15.14
N PRO A 272 28.14 9.95 -14.19
CA PRO A 272 28.61 9.73 -12.82
C PRO A 272 27.91 8.54 -12.15
N GLY A 273 28.52 7.90 -11.15
CA GLY A 273 27.93 6.77 -10.43
C GLY A 273 26.69 7.17 -9.62
N SER A 274 25.85 6.20 -9.22
CA SER A 274 24.57 6.49 -8.54
C SER A 274 24.73 7.30 -7.25
N GLU A 275 25.76 7.00 -6.43
CA GLU A 275 26.08 7.76 -5.22
C GLU A 275 26.48 9.21 -5.53
N ALA A 276 27.39 9.41 -6.49
CA ALA A 276 27.82 10.75 -6.91
C ALA A 276 26.66 11.57 -7.47
N GLN A 277 25.66 10.91 -8.06
CA GLN A 277 24.43 11.55 -8.54
C GLN A 277 23.41 11.80 -7.44
N LYS A 278 23.58 11.25 -6.23
CA LYS A 278 22.53 11.14 -5.19
C LYS A 278 21.23 10.58 -5.79
N ALA A 279 21.38 9.53 -6.60
CA ALA A 279 20.32 9.03 -7.43
C ALA A 279 19.14 8.55 -6.57
N GLY A 280 17.96 9.13 -6.76
CA GLY A 280 16.81 8.84 -5.90
C GLY A 280 15.49 9.36 -6.44
N VAL A 281 14.42 8.95 -5.79
CA VAL A 281 13.05 9.32 -6.13
C VAL A 281 12.38 9.94 -4.91
N TYR A 282 11.74 11.07 -5.14
CA TYR A 282 10.98 11.82 -4.16
C TYR A 282 9.53 11.86 -4.62
N LEU A 283 8.63 11.50 -3.71
CA LEU A 283 7.20 11.50 -3.99
C LEU A 283 6.47 12.13 -2.80
N LYS A 284 5.72 13.19 -3.08
CA LYS A 284 4.70 13.72 -2.18
C LYS A 284 3.36 13.59 -2.87
N SER A 285 2.40 12.97 -2.20
CA SER A 285 1.08 12.72 -2.76
C SER A 285 0.01 13.06 -1.75
N ILE A 286 -1.07 13.65 -2.23
CA ILE A 286 -2.35 13.75 -1.53
C ILE A 286 -3.42 13.20 -2.45
N PHE A 287 -4.23 12.31 -1.90
CA PHE A 287 -5.34 11.65 -2.58
C PHE A 287 -6.57 11.79 -1.71
N MET A 288 -7.68 12.24 -2.29
CA MET A 288 -8.92 12.45 -1.56
C MET A 288 -10.09 11.92 -2.37
N GLY A 289 -11.14 11.50 -1.68
CA GLY A 289 -12.32 10.96 -2.32
C GLY A 289 -13.58 11.08 -1.47
N ALA A 290 -14.72 11.13 -2.16
CA ALA A 290 -16.04 11.03 -1.60
C ALA A 290 -16.80 9.94 -2.36
N ASN A 291 -17.38 8.99 -1.64
CA ASN A 291 -18.22 7.94 -2.20
C ASN A 291 -19.61 8.04 -1.57
N HIS A 292 -20.64 8.21 -2.39
CA HIS A 292 -22.03 8.19 -1.98
C HIS A 292 -22.68 6.90 -2.48
N ARG A 293 -23.35 6.17 -1.58
CA ARG A 293 -24.13 4.97 -1.89
C ARG A 293 -25.53 5.13 -1.33
N TYR A 294 -26.54 4.81 -2.13
CA TYR A 294 -27.93 4.74 -1.68
C TYR A 294 -28.60 3.49 -2.22
N GLU A 295 -29.31 2.78 -1.35
CA GLU A 295 -30.05 1.57 -1.68
C GLU A 295 -31.53 1.91 -1.81
N PHE A 296 -32.03 2.04 -3.04
CA PHE A 296 -33.45 2.35 -3.26
C PHE A 296 -34.33 1.21 -2.77
N ASN A 297 -33.95 -0.02 -3.12
CA ASN A 297 -34.58 -1.27 -2.69
C ASN A 297 -33.56 -2.42 -2.73
N SER A 298 -34.00 -3.66 -2.45
CA SER A 298 -33.11 -4.83 -2.39
C SER A 298 -32.44 -5.22 -3.72
N ARG A 299 -32.88 -4.65 -4.85
CA ARG A 299 -32.37 -4.96 -6.20
C ARG A 299 -31.67 -3.78 -6.86
N LEU A 300 -31.92 -2.56 -6.40
CA LEU A 300 -31.44 -1.33 -7.03
C LEU A 300 -30.72 -0.45 -6.00
N SER A 301 -29.45 -0.18 -6.28
CA SER A 301 -28.64 0.79 -5.57
C SER A 301 -27.92 1.69 -6.57
N HIS A 302 -27.56 2.90 -6.14
CA HIS A 302 -26.62 3.73 -6.88
C HIS A 302 -25.36 3.94 -6.06
N LYS A 303 -24.27 4.19 -6.78
CA LYS A 303 -22.97 4.52 -6.22
C LYS A 303 -22.32 5.59 -7.07
N ILE A 304 -21.91 6.68 -6.42
CA ILE A 304 -21.24 7.82 -7.05
C ILE A 304 -19.91 8.01 -6.32
N SER A 305 -18.80 7.99 -7.07
CA SER A 305 -17.46 8.26 -6.54
C SER A 305 -16.89 9.51 -7.21
N ILE A 306 -16.46 10.47 -6.39
CA ILE A 306 -15.67 11.62 -6.81
C ILE A 306 -14.33 11.52 -6.11
N PHE A 307 -13.24 11.69 -6.85
CA PHE A 307 -11.89 11.61 -6.29
C PHE A 307 -10.97 12.59 -6.99
N GLY A 308 -9.89 12.95 -6.30
CA GLY A 308 -8.86 13.83 -6.80
C GLY A 308 -7.52 13.46 -6.18
N SER A 309 -6.45 13.62 -6.96
CA SER A 309 -5.10 13.36 -6.48
C SER A 309 -4.14 14.42 -6.99
N ARG A 310 -3.14 14.74 -6.19
CA ARG A 310 -1.99 15.55 -6.60
C ARG A 310 -0.74 14.80 -6.21
N VAL A 311 0.08 14.51 -7.22
CA VAL A 311 1.33 13.77 -7.07
C VAL A 311 2.49 14.65 -7.52
N ASP A 312 3.32 15.08 -6.58
CA ASP A 312 4.58 15.75 -6.85
C ASP A 312 5.68 14.68 -6.87
N PHE A 313 5.97 14.16 -8.07
CA PHE A 313 6.98 13.15 -8.33
C PHE A 313 8.26 13.79 -8.89
N LYS A 314 9.42 13.47 -8.32
CA LYS A 314 10.72 13.95 -8.78
C LYS A 314 11.74 12.82 -8.78
N ILE A 315 12.50 12.72 -9.86
CA ILE A 315 13.65 11.83 -9.96
C ILE A 315 14.92 12.70 -9.92
N HIS A 316 15.85 12.36 -9.04
CA HIS A 316 17.17 12.95 -9.07
C HIS A 316 18.12 12.01 -9.81
N LEU A 317 18.49 12.40 -11.03
CA LEU A 317 19.57 11.82 -11.84
C LEU A 317 20.34 13.02 -12.43
N LEU A 318 21.68 13.00 -12.44
CA LEU A 318 22.46 14.13 -12.95
C LEU A 318 22.12 14.46 -14.44
N PRO A 319 22.31 15.72 -14.88
CA PRO A 319 21.49 16.40 -15.88
C PRO A 319 21.78 16.05 -17.34
N ILE A 320 22.11 14.79 -17.65
CA ILE A 320 22.15 14.32 -19.05
C ILE A 320 20.72 13.94 -19.52
N MET A 321 19.76 13.80 -18.61
CA MET A 321 18.34 13.56 -18.93
C MET A 321 17.39 14.76 -18.73
N LYS A 322 17.90 15.97 -18.44
CA LYS A 322 17.05 17.16 -18.38
C LYS A 322 16.32 17.47 -19.71
N SER A 323 16.75 16.90 -20.83
CA SER A 323 16.07 17.04 -22.13
C SER A 323 14.83 16.16 -22.28
N VAL A 324 14.71 15.05 -21.54
CA VAL A 324 13.55 14.14 -21.62
C VAL A 324 12.45 14.54 -20.63
N GLU A 325 12.84 15.08 -19.47
CA GLU A 325 11.89 15.50 -18.41
C GLU A 325 11.00 16.68 -18.86
N LYS A 326 11.53 17.58 -19.71
CA LYS A 326 10.79 18.71 -20.29
C LYS A 326 9.65 18.28 -21.23
N ILE A 327 9.78 17.13 -21.88
CA ILE A 327 8.75 16.62 -22.82
C ILE A 327 7.53 16.05 -22.06
N HIS A 328 7.71 15.58 -20.83
CA HIS A 328 6.60 15.05 -20.02
C HIS A 328 5.91 16.11 -19.15
N THR A 329 6.61 17.16 -18.70
CA THR A 329 5.96 18.21 -17.88
C THR A 329 5.06 19.12 -18.71
N ASP A 330 5.40 19.36 -19.98
CA ASP A 330 4.61 20.21 -20.87
C ASP A 330 3.37 19.50 -21.45
N CYS A 331 3.29 18.17 -21.37
CA CYS A 331 2.14 17.38 -21.86
C CYS A 331 1.00 17.23 -20.83
N VAL A 332 1.20 17.69 -19.59
CA VAL A 332 0.21 17.63 -18.48
C VAL A 332 -0.40 19.01 -18.18
N ARG A 333 -0.10 20.01 -19.01
CA ARG A 333 -0.81 21.30 -19.03
C ARG A 333 -1.61 21.46 -20.33
N VAL A 334 -2.71 20.70 -20.44
CA VAL A 334 -3.87 21.06 -21.28
C VAL A 334 -5.12 20.74 -20.49
#